data_AF-A0A7S1NVW2-F1
#
_entry.id   AF-A0A7S1NVW2-F1
#
_cell.length_a   1.000
_cell.length_b   1.000
_cell.length_c   1.000
_cell.angle_alpha   90.00
_cell.angle_beta   90.00
_cell.angle_gamma   90.00
#
_symmetry.space_group_name_H-M   'P 1'
#
loop_
_entity.id
_entity.type
_entity.pdbx_description
1 polymer ?
#
loop_
_entity_poly.entity_id
_entity_poly.type
_entity_poly.pdbx_seq_one_letter_code
_entity_poly.pdbx_strand_id
1 'polypeptide(L)'
;DQLTGMLYRVGYDKIDVCTQVPEAIRQLEGKDYRYALVLISVPAWDEKWATFVQWIRGADAAMEDHRITIIVWTADVNVTLSSCMQADAVFHKPFGLKSLQSSLAQGRWQCFHTDKSPYHGCSTQETHALEGSVL
;
A
#
# COMPACT_ATOMS: atom_id res chain seq x y z
N ASP A 1 -9.70 9.34 -9.72
CA ASP A 1 -11.05 8.96 -10.17
C ASP A 1 -11.29 7.45 -10.16
N GLN A 2 -10.73 6.67 -11.09
CA GLN A 2 -10.98 5.21 -11.12
C GLN A 2 -10.54 4.51 -9.82
N LEU A 3 -9.36 4.86 -9.28
CA LEU A 3 -8.88 4.32 -8.00
C LEU A 3 -9.78 4.73 -6.82
N THR A 4 -10.12 6.01 -6.75
CA THR A 4 -11.01 6.56 -5.71
C THR A 4 -12.38 5.86 -5.73
N GLY A 5 -12.98 5.70 -6.91
CA GLY A 5 -14.24 4.99 -7.07
C GLY A 5 -14.17 3.51 -6.70
N MET A 6 -13.02 2.85 -6.92
CA MET A 6 -12.79 1.49 -6.45
C MET A 6 -12.71 1.43 -4.92
N LEU A 7 -11.97 2.33 -4.28
CA LEU A 7 -11.86 2.39 -2.81
C LEU A 7 -13.24 2.60 -2.15
N TYR A 8 -14.07 3.50 -2.69
CA TYR A 8 -15.45 3.67 -2.23
C TYR A 8 -16.28 2.38 -2.30
N ARG A 9 -16.15 1.62 -3.39
CA ARG A 9 -16.88 0.34 -3.56
C ARG A 9 -16.43 -0.74 -2.59
N VAL A 10 -15.22 -0.62 -2.04
CA VAL A 10 -14.68 -1.56 -1.04
C VAL A 10 -15.01 -1.09 0.39
N GLY A 11 -15.64 0.07 0.56
CA GLY A 11 -16.11 0.57 1.86
C GLY A 11 -15.30 1.72 2.44
N TYR A 12 -14.25 2.20 1.75
CA TYR A 12 -13.52 3.40 2.20
C TYR A 12 -14.31 4.66 1.85
N ASP A 13 -14.83 5.35 2.87
CA ASP A 13 -15.68 6.54 2.73
C ASP A 13 -14.89 7.87 2.84
N LYS A 14 -13.76 7.86 3.55
CA LYS A 14 -12.85 9.00 3.70
C LYS A 14 -11.55 8.76 2.94
N ILE A 15 -11.42 9.41 1.78
CA ILE A 15 -10.25 9.27 0.91
C ILE A 15 -9.66 10.67 0.67
N ASP A 16 -8.47 10.90 1.21
CA ASP A 16 -7.66 12.07 0.92
C ASP A 16 -6.66 11.75 -0.20
N VAL A 17 -6.64 12.57 -1.26
CA VAL A 17 -5.74 12.39 -2.40
C VAL A 17 -4.64 13.45 -2.31
N CYS A 18 -3.40 12.99 -2.16
CA CYS A 18 -2.22 13.85 -2.16
C CYS A 18 -1.45 13.69 -3.46
N THR A 19 -0.94 14.80 -4.01
CA THR A 19 -0.13 14.77 -5.24
C THR A 19 1.37 14.88 -4.97
N GLN A 20 1.74 15.25 -3.74
CA GLN A 20 3.13 15.43 -3.31
C GLN A 20 3.36 14.82 -1.92
N VAL A 21 4.57 14.34 -1.67
CA VAL A 21 4.96 13.76 -0.38
C VAL A 21 4.78 14.75 0.79
N PRO A 22 5.19 16.04 0.70
CA PRO A 22 4.99 16.99 1.79
C PRO A 22 3.52 17.31 2.10
N GLU A 23 2.62 17.12 1.12
CA GLU A 23 1.18 17.21 1.34
C GLU A 23 0.69 15.99 2.12
N ALA A 24 1.11 14.78 1.71
CA ALA A 24 0.77 13.54 2.40
C ALA A 24 1.26 13.52 3.86
N ILE A 25 2.48 14.00 4.12
CA ILE A 25 3.02 14.14 5.49
C ILE A 25 2.11 15.05 6.33
N ARG A 26 1.77 16.24 5.83
CA ARG A 26 0.87 17.17 6.52
C ARG A 26 -0.50 16.56 6.80
N GLN A 27 -1.03 15.75 5.87
CA GLN A 27 -2.30 15.05 6.07
C GLN A 27 -2.19 13.94 7.11
N LEU A 28 -1.06 13.23 7.20
CA LEU A 28 -0.83 12.18 8.19
C LEU A 28 -0.63 12.74 9.61
N GLU A 29 -0.01 13.91 9.74
CA GLU A 29 0.22 14.58 11.02
C GLU A 29 -1.01 15.39 11.51
N GLY A 30 -1.77 15.99 10.59
CA GLY A 30 -2.70 17.08 10.89
C GLY A 30 -4.17 16.69 11.06
N LYS A 31 -4.50 15.43 11.33
CA LYS A 31 -5.89 14.95 11.36
C LYS A 31 -6.30 14.39 12.72
N ASP A 32 -7.55 14.64 13.07
CA ASP A 32 -8.22 14.06 14.25
C ASP A 32 -8.58 12.56 14.08
N TYR A 33 -8.29 11.99 12.90
CA TYR A 33 -8.53 10.58 12.58
C TYR A 33 -7.28 9.93 12.03
N ARG A 34 -7.18 8.62 12.22
CA ARG A 34 -6.06 7.80 11.74
C ARG A 34 -6.41 7.15 10.41
N TYR A 35 -5.43 7.08 9.51
CA TYR A 35 -5.59 6.37 8.24
C TYR A 35 -5.38 4.87 8.46
N ALA A 36 -6.33 4.05 8.03
CA ALA A 36 -6.15 2.60 8.01
C ALA A 36 -5.20 2.14 6.88
N LEU A 37 -5.12 2.93 5.81
CA LEU A 37 -4.43 2.59 4.57
C LEU A 37 -3.78 3.83 3.94
N VAL A 38 -2.54 3.67 3.49
CA VAL A 38 -1.84 4.60 2.60
C VAL A 38 -1.48 3.87 1.32
N LEU A 39 -1.96 4.39 0.19
CA LEU A 39 -1.64 3.88 -1.15
C LEU A 39 -0.68 4.85 -1.84
N ILE A 40 0.52 4.37 -2.15
CA ILE A 40 1.61 5.16 -2.73
C ILE A 40 1.74 4.81 -4.20
N SER A 41 1.37 5.74 -5.08
CA SER A 41 1.59 5.58 -6.52
C SER A 41 3.03 5.97 -6.87
N VAL A 42 3.85 4.99 -7.23
CA VAL A 42 5.27 5.18 -7.53
C VAL A 42 5.50 5.25 -9.05
N PRO A 43 6.13 6.31 -9.58
CA PRO A 43 6.67 6.34 -10.92
C PRO A 43 7.99 5.55 -11.00
N ALA A 44 8.31 5.04 -12.19
CA ALA A 44 9.30 3.97 -12.34
C ALA A 44 10.76 4.28 -11.96
N TRP A 45 11.08 5.53 -11.61
CA TRP A 45 12.45 5.98 -11.35
C TRP A 45 12.58 6.83 -10.09
N ASP A 46 11.51 6.94 -9.30
CA ASP A 46 11.56 7.68 -8.05
C ASP A 46 11.99 6.71 -6.95
N GLU A 47 13.03 7.05 -6.20
CA GLU A 47 13.45 6.28 -5.00
C GLU A 47 12.95 6.95 -3.71
N LYS A 48 12.44 8.19 -3.80
CA LYS A 48 12.00 8.97 -2.61
C LYS A 48 10.81 8.35 -1.90
N TRP A 49 10.03 7.50 -2.59
CA TRP A 49 8.94 6.77 -1.96
C TRP A 49 9.44 5.81 -0.87
N ALA A 50 10.66 5.26 -0.99
CA ALA A 50 11.20 4.35 0.02
C ALA A 50 11.47 5.09 1.32
N THR A 51 12.06 6.28 1.24
CA THR A 51 12.23 7.18 2.39
C THR A 51 10.87 7.58 2.98
N PHE A 52 9.86 7.80 2.14
CA PHE A 52 8.52 8.11 2.61
C PHE A 52 7.85 6.93 3.34
N VAL A 53 8.00 5.69 2.85
CA VAL A 53 7.52 4.48 3.53
C VAL A 53 8.17 4.33 4.90
N GLN A 54 9.50 4.51 4.98
CA GLN A 54 10.23 4.47 6.26
C GLN A 54 9.75 5.56 7.23
N TRP A 55 9.47 6.76 6.73
CA TRP A 55 8.94 7.84 7.54
C TRP A 55 7.56 7.47 8.12
N ILE A 56 6.64 6.94 7.31
CA ILE A 56 5.30 6.51 7.77
C ILE A 56 5.46 5.48 8.89
N ARG A 57 6.37 4.52 8.72
CA ARG A 57 6.62 3.46 9.71
C ARG A 57 7.27 3.95 10.99
N GLY A 58 8.15 4.95 10.90
CA GLY A 58 8.68 5.63 12.07
C GLY A 58 7.57 6.33 12.86
N ALA A 59 6.64 6.98 12.17
CA ALA A 59 5.47 7.59 12.81
C ALA A 59 4.51 6.52 13.39
N ASP A 60 4.30 5.42 12.68
CA ASP A 60 3.48 4.27 13.06
C ASP A 60 4.00 3.60 14.34
N ALA A 61 5.32 3.40 14.44
CA ALA A 61 5.97 2.81 15.62
C ALA A 61 5.84 3.68 16.88
N ALA A 62 5.62 4.99 16.73
CA ALA A 62 5.34 5.88 17.85
C ALA A 62 3.87 5.80 18.32
N MET A 63 3.00 5.09 17.58
CA MET A 63 1.58 4.95 17.86
C MET A 63 1.28 3.50 18.29
N GLU A 64 1.21 3.25 19.60
CA GLU A 64 1.15 1.88 20.18
C GLU A 64 -0.07 1.04 19.75
N ASP A 65 -1.16 1.66 19.28
CA ASP A 65 -2.46 0.98 19.09
C ASP A 65 -2.96 0.89 17.63
N HIS A 66 -2.22 1.38 16.63
CA HIS A 66 -2.73 1.40 15.25
C HIS A 66 -1.61 1.31 14.23
N ARG A 67 -1.59 0.22 13.46
CA ARG A 67 -0.65 0.00 12.35
C ARG A 67 -1.29 0.43 11.02
N ILE A 68 -0.69 1.40 10.35
CA ILE A 68 -1.15 1.85 9.02
C ILE A 68 -0.81 0.78 7.98
N THR A 69 -1.76 0.36 7.14
CA THR A 69 -1.43 -0.50 5.99
C THR A 69 -0.80 0.36 4.89
N ILE A 70 0.34 -0.05 4.34
CA ILE A 70 1.05 0.66 3.27
C ILE A 70 1.08 -0.20 2.01
N ILE A 71 0.47 0.29 0.94
CA ILE A 71 0.46 -0.38 -0.36
C ILE A 71 1.21 0.47 -1.37
N VAL A 72 2.21 -0.12 -2.03
CA VAL A 72 2.92 0.50 -3.15
C VAL A 72 2.23 0.09 -4.46
N TRP A 73 1.91 1.06 -5.30
CA TRP A 73 1.33 0.84 -6.62
C TRP A 73 2.21 1.44 -7.71
N THR A 74 2.99 0.60 -8.38
CA THR A 74 4.12 1.02 -9.23
C THR A 74 3.95 0.56 -10.67
N ALA A 75 4.53 1.29 -11.62
CA ALA A 75 4.69 0.81 -13.00
C ALA A 75 6.04 0.10 -13.23
N ASP A 76 6.98 0.19 -12.28
CA ASP A 76 8.29 -0.45 -12.39
C ASP A 76 8.24 -1.88 -11.89
N VAL A 77 8.56 -2.80 -12.78
CA VAL A 77 8.64 -4.24 -12.50
C VAL A 77 9.81 -4.61 -11.59
N ASN A 78 10.80 -3.73 -11.45
CA ASN A 78 11.96 -3.96 -10.58
C ASN A 78 11.67 -3.62 -9.12
N VAL A 79 10.59 -2.87 -8.85
CA VAL A 79 10.14 -2.61 -7.48
C VAL A 79 9.49 -3.88 -6.94
N THR A 80 10.22 -4.56 -6.06
CA THR A 80 9.81 -5.78 -5.34
C THR A 80 9.48 -5.45 -3.88
N LEU A 81 8.75 -6.33 -3.18
CA LEU A 81 8.50 -6.18 -1.75
C LEU A 81 9.80 -6.05 -0.93
N SER A 82 10.84 -6.80 -1.29
CA SER A 82 12.17 -6.72 -0.66
C SER A 82 12.83 -5.35 -0.86
N SER A 83 12.56 -4.67 -1.98
CA SER A 83 13.00 -3.28 -2.20
C SER A 83 12.14 -2.27 -1.44
N CYS A 84 10.89 -2.61 -1.16
CA CYS A 84 9.93 -1.78 -0.43
C CYS A 84 9.98 -2.03 1.07
N MET A 85 11.16 -2.11 1.68
CA MET A 85 11.52 -2.74 2.98
C MET A 85 10.53 -2.73 4.16
N GLN A 86 9.43 -1.96 4.15
CA GLN A 86 8.39 -1.95 5.18
C GLN A 86 6.96 -1.73 4.63
N ALA A 87 6.74 -1.82 3.32
CA ALA A 87 5.40 -1.83 2.73
C ALA A 87 4.73 -3.19 2.99
N ASP A 88 3.41 -3.19 3.09
CA ASP A 88 2.61 -4.41 3.28
C ASP A 88 2.37 -5.16 1.96
N ALA A 89 2.25 -4.41 0.86
CA ALA A 89 2.02 -4.99 -0.45
C ALA A 89 2.57 -4.11 -1.56
N VAL A 90 2.92 -4.74 -2.68
CA VAL A 90 3.29 -4.08 -3.92
C VAL A 90 2.39 -4.59 -5.04
N PHE A 91 1.78 -3.68 -5.79
CA PHE A 91 0.99 -3.99 -6.98
C PHE A 91 1.62 -3.30 -8.19
N HIS A 92 1.67 -4.01 -9.31
CA HIS A 92 2.19 -3.48 -10.57
C HIS A 92 1.05 -2.99 -11.49
N LYS A 93 1.24 -1.83 -12.11
CA LYS A 93 0.38 -1.27 -13.17
C LYS A 93 0.67 -1.98 -14.50
N PRO A 94 -0.31 -2.10 -15.43
CA PRO A 94 -1.71 -1.71 -15.31
C PRO A 94 -2.58 -2.78 -14.62
N PHE A 95 -2.04 -3.99 -14.43
CA PHE A 95 -2.74 -5.16 -13.93
C PHE A 95 -2.77 -5.17 -12.38
N GLY A 96 -3.39 -4.15 -11.80
CA GLY A 96 -3.43 -3.98 -10.35
C GLY A 96 -4.82 -3.75 -9.79
N LEU A 97 -5.74 -3.11 -10.53
CA LEU A 97 -6.98 -2.60 -9.93
C LEU A 97 -7.92 -3.71 -9.40
N LYS A 98 -8.12 -4.79 -10.15
CA LYS A 98 -8.97 -5.92 -9.71
C LYS A 98 -8.33 -6.71 -8.58
N SER A 99 -7.02 -6.97 -8.66
CA SER A 99 -6.27 -7.66 -7.62
C SER A 99 -6.22 -6.84 -6.33
N LEU A 100 -5.96 -5.53 -6.45
CA LEU A 100 -6.01 -4.56 -5.36
C LEU A 100 -7.41 -4.51 -4.74
N GLN A 101 -8.46 -4.42 -5.57
CA GLN A 101 -9.85 -4.46 -5.08
C GLN A 101 -10.14 -5.76 -4.31
N SER A 102 -9.70 -6.91 -4.82
CA SER A 102 -9.88 -8.19 -4.16
C SER A 102 -9.11 -8.27 -2.84
N SER A 103 -7.87 -7.79 -2.79
CA SER A 103 -7.05 -7.74 -1.57
C SER A 103 -7.66 -6.82 -0.52
N LEU A 104 -8.10 -5.63 -0.92
CA LEU A 104 -8.77 -4.67 -0.06
C LEU A 104 -10.07 -5.27 0.53
N ALA A 105 -10.90 -5.91 -0.31
CA ALA A 105 -12.18 -6.49 0.11
C ALA A 105 -12.03 -7.70 1.05
N GLN A 106 -10.91 -8.41 0.97
CA GLN A 106 -10.66 -9.60 1.79
C GLN A 106 -9.89 -9.29 3.08
N GLY A 107 -9.36 -8.08 3.25
CA GLY A 107 -8.43 -7.76 4.33
C GLY A 107 -7.17 -8.65 4.33
N ARG A 108 -6.85 -9.25 3.17
CA ARG A 108 -5.76 -10.20 2.99
C ARG A 108 -4.86 -9.72 1.87
N TRP A 109 -3.59 -9.55 2.19
CA TRP A 109 -2.60 -9.02 1.26
C TRP A 109 -1.75 -10.20 0.78
N GLN A 110 -2.03 -10.67 -0.44
CA GLN A 110 -1.18 -11.66 -1.12
C GLN A 110 -0.33 -10.90 -2.13
N CYS A 111 0.99 -11.15 -2.11
CA CYS A 111 1.86 -10.63 -3.16
C CYS A 111 1.51 -11.31 -4.48
N PHE A 112 1.00 -10.54 -5.44
CA PHE A 112 0.68 -11.06 -6.77
C PHE A 112 1.85 -10.80 -7.71
N HIS A 113 2.64 -11.84 -7.96
CA HIS A 113 3.60 -11.84 -9.05
C HIS A 113 2.86 -12.12 -10.37
N THR A 114 3.21 -11.39 -11.42
CA THR A 114 2.80 -11.78 -12.78
C THR A 114 3.76 -12.87 -13.28
N ASP A 115 3.21 -13.95 -13.83
CA ASP A 115 3.87 -15.20 -14.29
C ASP A 115 4.95 -15.04 -15.38
N LYS A 116 5.54 -13.85 -15.56
CA LYS A 116 6.55 -13.56 -16.59
C LYS A 116 7.88 -13.01 -16.06
N SER A 117 8.10 -12.97 -14.74
CA SER A 117 9.40 -12.58 -14.18
C SER A 117 10.31 -13.81 -14.02
N PRO A 118 11.55 -13.80 -14.55
CA PRO A 118 12.47 -14.94 -14.52
C PRO A 118 13.14 -15.17 -13.15
N TYR A 119 12.78 -14.40 -12.12
CA TYR A 119 13.38 -14.47 -10.80
C TYR A 119 12.47 -15.22 -9.82
N HIS A 120 12.77 -16.50 -9.61
CA HIS A 120 12.23 -17.29 -8.53
C HIS A 120 12.61 -16.67 -7.18
N GLY A 121 11.62 -16.28 -6.38
CA GLY A 121 11.89 -15.80 -5.03
C GLY A 121 10.70 -15.17 -4.30
N CYS A 122 9.62 -15.94 -4.10
CA CYS A 122 8.77 -15.83 -2.91
C CYS A 122 8.04 -17.17 -2.71
N SER A 123 8.19 -17.76 -1.52
CA SER A 123 7.58 -19.03 -1.16
C SER A 123 6.06 -18.88 -1.02
N THR A 124 5.34 -19.89 -1.44
CA THR A 124 3.90 -19.95 -1.63
C THR A 124 3.03 -19.86 -0.37
N GLN A 125 3.52 -19.48 0.83
CA GLN A 125 2.73 -19.66 2.06
C GLN A 125 2.98 -18.65 3.19
N GLU A 126 2.92 -17.34 2.93
CA GLU A 126 2.70 -16.38 4.02
C GLU A 126 1.52 -15.46 3.67
N THR A 127 0.31 -16.03 3.75
CA THR A 127 -0.92 -15.21 3.83
C THR A 127 -1.01 -14.73 5.28
N HIS A 128 -0.49 -13.54 5.56
CA HIS A 128 -0.81 -12.86 6.82
C HIS A 128 -2.26 -12.38 6.71
N ALA A 129 -3.20 -13.18 7.21
CA ALA A 129 -4.47 -12.64 7.63
C ALA A 129 -4.16 -11.74 8.84
N LEU A 130 -4.44 -10.45 8.73
CA LEU A 130 -4.52 -9.61 9.93
C LEU A 130 -5.65 -10.21 10.78
N GLU A 131 -5.30 -10.84 11.90
CA GLU A 131 -6.26 -11.16 12.94
C GLU A 131 -6.82 -9.83 13.45
N GLY A 132 -8.09 -9.59 13.14
CA GLY A 132 -8.74 -8.29 13.33
C GLY A 132 -9.55 -7.95 12.09
N SER A 133 -10.67 -8.66 11.90
CA SER A 133 -11.71 -8.27 10.94
C SER A 133 -11.94 -6.76 10.99
N VAL A 134 -11.79 -6.09 9.86
CA VAL A 134 -12.24 -4.71 9.67
C VAL A 134 -13.49 -4.74 8.79
N LEU A 135 -14.61 -4.34 9.38
CA LEU A 135 -15.62 -3.48 8.73
C LEU A 135 -15.41 -2.07 9.28
#